data_AF-A0A060C979-F1
#
_entry.id   AF-A0A060C979-F1
#
_cell.length_a   1.000
_cell.length_b   1.000
_cell.length_c   1.000
_cell.angle_alpha   90.00
_cell.angle_beta   90.00
_cell.angle_gamma   90.00
#
_symmetry.space_group_name_H-M   'P 1'
#
loop_
_entity.id
_entity.type
_entity.pdbx_description
1 polymer ?
#
loop_
_entity_poly.entity_id
_entity_poly.type
_entity_poly.pdbx_seq_one_letter_code
_entity_poly.pdbx_strand_id
1 'polypeptide(L)'
;MDYAQGAPIVAGVPIPVPETALRTNGHPGLTGEYFDHAGFDGAPRTIRIDRVIDFDWDRVAPATGLTPSRYAVRWTGQLVPPGPGTYTLAIHVDR
;
A
#
# COMPACT_ATOMS: atom_id res chain seq x y z
N MET A 1 19.59 -17.60 12.60
CA MET A 1 18.41 -17.70 13.49
C MET A 1 17.32 -16.93 12.77
N ASP A 2 16.69 -17.58 11.81
CA ASP A 2 15.76 -16.94 10.88
C ASP A 2 14.34 -17.27 11.33
N TYR A 3 13.71 -16.34 12.03
CA TYR A 3 12.30 -16.44 12.34
C TYR A 3 11.51 -16.12 11.06
N ALA A 4 11.01 -17.17 10.39
CA ALA A 4 9.87 -17.01 9.50
C ALA A 4 8.63 -16.84 10.39
N GLN A 5 8.15 -15.61 10.52
CA GLN A 5 6.93 -15.31 11.28
C GLN A 5 5.77 -16.15 10.72
N GLY A 6 5.15 -16.91 11.62
CA GLY A 6 4.17 -17.95 11.30
C GLY A 6 3.01 -17.43 10.44
N ALA A 7 2.62 -18.26 9.48
CA ALA A 7 1.40 -18.10 8.71
C ALA A 7 0.20 -18.02 9.67
N PRO A 8 -0.73 -17.06 9.52
CA PRO A 8 -1.96 -17.07 10.29
C PRO A 8 -2.84 -18.26 9.91
N ILE A 9 -3.52 -18.79 10.93
CA ILE A 9 -4.19 -20.10 10.98
C ILE A 9 -5.61 -20.06 10.37
N VAL A 10 -5.90 -19.11 9.47
CA VAL A 10 -7.27 -18.92 8.92
C VAL A 10 -7.20 -18.70 7.41
N ALA A 11 -7.67 -19.68 6.66
CA ALA A 11 -7.97 -19.53 5.24
C ALA A 11 -9.19 -18.60 5.10
N GLY A 12 -8.97 -17.37 4.64
CA GLY A 12 -10.06 -16.42 4.35
C GLY A 12 -9.86 -15.00 4.87
N VAL A 13 -8.85 -14.75 5.70
CA VAL A 13 -8.50 -13.36 6.08
C VAL A 13 -7.43 -12.86 5.11
N PRO A 14 -7.71 -11.83 4.28
CA PRO A 14 -6.67 -11.19 3.50
C PRO A 14 -5.65 -10.58 4.46
N ILE A 15 -4.42 -11.10 4.43
CA ILE A 15 -3.32 -10.48 5.18
C ILE A 15 -2.76 -9.30 4.37
N PRO A 16 -2.43 -8.18 5.02
CA PRO A 16 -1.70 -7.10 4.36
C PRO A 16 -0.42 -7.64 3.73
N VAL A 17 -0.07 -7.10 2.56
CA VAL A 17 1.20 -7.44 1.92
C VAL A 17 2.32 -7.09 2.91
N PRO A 18 3.23 -8.03 3.24
CA PRO A 18 4.29 -7.76 4.19
C PRO A 18 5.17 -6.61 3.70
N GLU A 19 5.54 -5.69 4.58
CA GLU A 19 6.37 -4.52 4.23
C GLU A 19 7.70 -4.89 3.56
N THR A 20 8.21 -6.07 3.91
CA THR A 20 9.46 -6.62 3.37
C THR A 20 9.36 -7.00 1.89
N ALA A 21 8.14 -7.21 1.39
CA ALA A 21 7.88 -7.51 -0.01
C ALA A 21 7.72 -6.24 -0.87
N LEU A 22 7.56 -5.07 -0.27
CA LEU A 22 7.39 -3.81 -1.01
C LEU A 22 8.73 -3.09 -1.14
N ARG A 23 9.12 -2.75 -2.36
CA ARG A 23 10.38 -2.02 -2.63
C ARG A 23 10.23 -0.95 -3.70
N THR A 24 10.99 0.12 -3.55
CA THR A 24 11.13 1.16 -4.58
C THR A 24 12.60 1.54 -4.68
N ASN A 25 13.18 1.44 -5.87
CA ASN A 25 14.60 1.75 -6.14
C ASN A 25 15.59 1.13 -5.12
N GLY A 26 15.35 -0.11 -4.69
CA GLY A 26 16.20 -0.81 -3.71
C GLY A 26 15.92 -0.48 -2.22
N HIS A 27 15.00 0.43 -1.92
CA HIS A 27 14.59 0.78 -0.56
C HIS A 27 13.25 0.11 -0.19
N PRO A 28 12.98 -0.18 1.10
CA PRO A 28 11.69 -0.70 1.56
C PRO A 28 10.53 0.28 1.33
N GLY A 29 9.38 -0.24 0.90
CA GLY A 29 8.15 0.52 0.64
C GLY A 29 7.95 0.89 -0.83
N LEU A 30 6.75 1.38 -1.16
CA LEU A 30 6.40 1.91 -2.49
C LEU A 30 6.34 3.43 -2.48
N THR A 31 6.61 4.05 -3.63
CA THR A 31 6.41 5.49 -3.82
C THR A 31 4.91 5.75 -3.98
N GLY A 32 4.29 6.35 -2.98
CA GLY A 32 2.90 6.81 -3.00
C GLY A 32 2.80 8.27 -3.41
N GLU A 33 2.15 8.52 -4.54
CA GLU A 33 1.81 9.85 -5.05
C GLU A 33 0.33 10.14 -4.74
N TYR A 34 0.07 11.22 -4.01
CA TYR A 34 -1.24 11.61 -3.51
C TYR A 34 -1.74 12.85 -4.25
N PHE A 35 -2.92 12.74 -4.85
CA PHE A 35 -3.57 13.77 -5.65
C PHE A 35 -4.83 14.26 -4.92
N ASP A 36 -5.06 15.57 -4.91
CA ASP A 36 -6.21 16.23 -4.27
C ASP A 36 -7.47 16.25 -5.14
N HIS A 37 -7.48 15.46 -6.20
CA HIS A 37 -8.56 15.27 -7.13
C HIS A 37 -8.62 13.79 -7.55
N ALA A 38 -9.69 13.38 -8.22
CA ALA A 38 -9.90 11.98 -8.61
C ALA A 38 -9.08 11.52 -9.83
N GLY A 39 -8.32 12.44 -10.43
CA GLY A 39 -7.45 12.18 -11.57
C GLY A 39 -6.03 11.85 -11.14
N PHE A 40 -5.25 11.37 -12.11
CA PHE A 40 -3.80 11.19 -11.99
C PHE A 40 -3.03 12.20 -12.84
N ASP A 41 -3.73 13.23 -13.33
CA ASP A 41 -3.18 14.31 -14.12
C ASP A 41 -2.60 15.43 -13.24
N GLY A 42 -1.62 16.16 -13.80
CA GLY A 42 -0.90 17.18 -13.05
C GLY A 42 0.13 16.62 -12.05
N ALA A 43 0.64 17.51 -11.20
CA ALA A 43 1.64 17.17 -10.19
C ALA A 43 0.95 16.64 -8.91
N PRO A 44 1.45 15.55 -8.30
CA PRO A 44 0.92 15.07 -7.04
C PRO A 44 1.12 16.12 -5.94
N ARG A 45 0.13 16.25 -5.06
CA ARG A 45 0.15 17.18 -3.93
C ARG A 45 1.16 16.75 -2.87
N THR A 46 1.35 15.43 -2.72
CA THR A 46 2.28 14.84 -1.76
C THR A 46 2.87 13.57 -2.35
N ILE A 47 4.18 13.37 -2.14
CA ILE A 47 4.88 12.14 -2.51
C ILE A 47 5.53 11.62 -1.23
N ARG A 48 5.29 10.34 -0.90
CA ARG A 48 5.93 9.67 0.25
C ARG A 48 6.26 8.22 -0.07
N ILE A 49 7.10 7.62 0.77
CA ILE A 49 7.37 6.18 0.72
C ILE A 49 6.49 5.48 1.75
N ASP A 50 5.56 4.66 1.27
CA ASP A 50 4.66 3.86 2.09
C ASP A 50 5.24 2.45 2.25
N ARG A 51 5.63 2.10 3.49
CA ARG A 51 6.18 0.77 3.81
C ARG A 51 5.12 -0.33 3.81
N VAL A 52 3.88 0.03 4.09
CA VAL A 52 2.72 -0.85 4.12
C VAL A 52 1.59 -0.15 3.35
N ILE A 53 0.82 -0.92 2.57
CA ILE A 53 -0.42 -0.46 1.93
C ILE A 53 -1.57 -1.05 2.73
N ASP A 54 -1.85 -0.44 3.88
CA ASP A 54 -2.93 -0.80 4.78
C ASP A 54 -3.43 0.50 5.42
N PHE A 55 -4.41 1.11 4.76
CA PHE A 55 -4.87 2.46 5.09
C PHE A 55 -6.37 2.46 5.33
N ASP A 56 -6.75 2.92 6.52
CA ASP A 56 -8.12 3.27 6.87
C ASP A 56 -8.33 4.78 6.66
N TRP A 57 -9.06 5.13 5.61
CA TRP A 57 -9.37 6.52 5.24
C TRP A 57 -10.82 6.91 5.55
N ASP A 58 -11.58 6.09 6.29
CA ASP A 58 -13.00 6.33 6.59
C ASP A 58 -13.21 7.68 7.32
N ARG A 59 -12.23 8.10 8.13
CA ARG A 59 -12.32 9.34 8.93
C ARG A 59 -11.13 10.29 8.82
N VAL A 60 -10.12 9.95 8.02
CA VAL A 60 -8.87 10.73 7.96
C VAL A 60 -8.44 10.92 6.50
N ALA A 61 -8.08 12.16 6.16
CA ALA A 61 -7.50 12.47 4.86
C ALA A 61 -6.23 11.65 4.63
N PRO A 62 -6.00 11.12 3.42
CA PRO A 62 -4.89 10.22 3.12
C PRO A 62 -3.51 10.88 3.28
N ALA A 63 -3.45 12.21 3.18
CA ALA A 63 -2.32 13.02 3.64
C ALA A 63 -2.79 14.43 4.06
N THR A 64 -1.94 15.12 4.81
CA THR A 64 -2.16 16.51 5.23
C THR A 64 -2.42 17.41 4.02
N GLY A 65 -3.58 18.07 4.00
CA GLY A 65 -3.96 18.99 2.92
C GLY A 65 -4.79 18.35 1.79
N LEU A 66 -5.14 17.07 1.86
CA LEU A 66 -6.14 16.46 0.99
C LEU A 66 -7.55 16.51 1.61
N THR A 67 -8.56 16.66 0.76
CA THR A 67 -9.95 16.48 1.17
C THR A 67 -10.34 15.00 1.09
N PRO A 68 -11.01 14.43 2.11
CA PRO A 68 -11.39 13.02 2.13
C PRO A 68 -12.40 12.64 1.04
N SER A 69 -13.09 13.61 0.43
CA SER A 69 -14.13 13.35 -0.57
C SER A 69 -13.65 13.19 -2.00
N ARG A 70 -12.46 13.71 -2.35
CA ARG A 70 -11.90 13.68 -3.71
C ARG A 70 -10.38 13.61 -3.63
N TYR A 71 -9.85 12.41 -3.73
CA TYR A 71 -8.41 12.17 -3.82
C TYR A 71 -8.15 10.96 -4.70
N ALA A 72 -6.93 10.86 -5.20
CA ALA A 72 -6.40 9.67 -5.84
C ALA A 72 -5.02 9.36 -5.27
N VAL A 73 -4.66 8.08 -5.21
CA VAL A 73 -3.33 7.66 -4.79
C VAL A 73 -2.77 6.71 -5.82
N ARG A 74 -1.53 6.95 -6.26
CA ARG A 74 -0.78 6.07 -7.16
C ARG A 74 0.44 5.55 -6.41
N TRP A 75 0.49 4.24 -6.16
CA TRP A 75 1.69 3.59 -5.65
C TRP A 75 2.49 2.97 -6.80
N THR A 76 3.79 3.28 -6.83
CA THR A 76 4.72 2.76 -7.84
C THR A 76 5.93 2.10 -7.16
N GLY A 77 6.32 0.93 -7.65
CA GLY A 77 7.52 0.23 -7.22
C GLY A 77 7.50 -1.24 -7.62
N GLN A 78 8.02 -2.10 -6.75
CA GLN A 78 8.24 -3.52 -6.97
C GLN A 78 7.64 -4.33 -5.82
N LEU A 79 6.93 -5.39 -6.18
CA LEU A 79 6.49 -6.44 -5.26
C LEU A 79 7.45 -7.62 -5.38
N VAL A 80 8.27 -7.84 -4.35
CA VAL A 80 9.22 -8.95 -4.27
C VAL A 80 8.66 -9.99 -3.30
N PRO A 81 8.06 -11.09 -3.79
CA PRO A 81 7.54 -12.12 -2.91
C PRO A 81 8.68 -12.76 -2.09
N PRO A 82 8.41 -13.18 -0.84
CA PRO A 82 9.44 -13.74 0.04
C PRO A 82 9.96 -15.10 -0.44
N GLY A 83 9.28 -15.76 -1.38
CA GLY A 83 9.70 -17.02 -1.99
C GLY A 83 8.88 -17.38 -3.23
N PRO A 84 9.19 -18.51 -3.88
CA PRO A 84 8.39 -19.04 -4.97
C PRO A 84 7.05 -19.57 -4.44
N GLY A 85 5.97 -19.30 -5.17
CA GLY A 85 4.63 -19.74 -4.78
C GLY A 85 3.54 -19.05 -5.59
N THR A 86 2.29 -19.47 -5.35
CA THR A 86 1.11 -18.78 -5.90
C THR A 86 0.64 -17.74 -4.90
N TYR A 87 0.58 -16.49 -5.33
CA TYR A 87 0.14 -15.36 -4.51
C TYR A 87 -1.16 -14.79 -5.09
N THR A 88 -2.10 -14.45 -4.21
CA THR A 88 -3.33 -13.75 -4.59
C THR A 88 -3.23 -12.31 -4.09
N LEU A 89 -3.34 -11.34 -4.98
CA LEU A 89 -3.44 -9.93 -4.63
C LEU A 89 -4.93 -9.56 -4.53
N ALA A 90 -5.30 -8.96 -3.41
CA ALA A 90 -6.66 -8.47 -3.16
C ALA A 90 -6.60 -7.00 -2.77
N ILE A 91 -7.61 -6.24 -3.20
CA ILE A 91 -7.85 -4.87 -2.75
C ILE A 91 -9.12 -4.93 -1.92
N HIS A 92 -9.03 -4.49 -0.67
CA HIS A 92 -10.19 -4.31 0.18
C HIS A 92 -10.50 -2.83 0.29
N VAL A 93 -11.77 -2.48 0.11
CA VAL A 93 -12.28 -1.13 0.34
C VAL A 93 -13.46 -1.30 1.27
N ASP A 94 -13.24 -1.01 2.55
CA ASP A 94 -14.32 -0.89 3.52
C ASP A 94 -15.19 0.32 3.14
N ARG A 95 -16.51 0.16 3.23
CA ARG A 95 -17.51 1.14 2.79
C ARG A 95 -18.27 1.73 3.97
#